data_AF-A0A9D7H0J6-F1
#
_entry.id   AF-A0A9D7H0J6-F1
#
_cell.length_a   1.000
_cell.length_b   1.000
_cell.length_c   1.000
_cell.angle_alpha   90.00
_cell.angle_beta   90.00
_cell.angle_gamma   90.00
#
_symmetry.space_group_name_H-M   'P 1'
#
loop_
_entity.id
_entity.type
_entity.pdbx_description
1 polymer ?
#
loop_
_entity_poly.entity_id
_entity_poly.type
_entity_poly.pdbx_seq_one_letter_code
_entity_poly.pdbx_strand_id
1 'polypeptide(L)'
;MATLTGWFALAFIALAALVPLTYRLRAKRRAAPGSTAIRAHVALGAATSIAAFVHTVSMLGDLGAPGAVSGGALSFAPGALAFFVLMAHSGVGLQLRRPDLRDRPKKRRFHGITAVTIALAVTLHVVMLRAR
;
A
#
# COMPACT_ATOMS: atom_id res chain seq x y z
N MET A 1 -8.38 -14.79 -11.11
CA MET A 1 -8.58 -14.48 -9.67
C MET A 1 -7.77 -13.27 -9.24
N ALA A 2 -6.47 -13.26 -9.52
CA ALA A 2 -5.68 -12.11 -9.98
C ALA A 2 -6.32 -10.72 -9.97
N THR A 3 -7.16 -10.44 -10.97
CA THR A 3 -7.79 -9.13 -11.18
C THR A 3 -8.65 -8.72 -9.99
N LEU A 4 -9.43 -9.65 -9.46
CA LEU A 4 -10.31 -9.41 -8.32
C LEU A 4 -9.51 -9.11 -7.06
N THR A 5 -8.49 -9.93 -6.75
CA THR A 5 -7.63 -9.73 -5.58
C THR A 5 -6.85 -8.42 -5.68
N GLY A 6 -6.42 -8.02 -6.88
CA GLY A 6 -5.76 -6.73 -7.13
C GLY A 6 -6.67 -5.53 -6.86
N TRP A 7 -7.92 -5.58 -7.32
CA TRP A 7 -8.90 -4.53 -7.02
C TRP A 7 -9.23 -4.42 -5.53
N PHE A 8 -9.36 -5.54 -4.83
CA PHE A 8 -9.53 -5.53 -3.37
C PHE A 8 -8.33 -4.89 -2.67
N ALA A 9 -7.10 -5.25 -3.06
CA ALA A 9 -5.89 -4.64 -2.51
C ALA A 9 -5.86 -3.12 -2.75
N LEU A 10 -6.20 -2.66 -3.96
CA LEU A 10 -6.29 -1.23 -4.28
C LEU A 10 -7.34 -0.50 -3.43
N ALA A 11 -8.52 -1.11 -3.25
CA ALA A 11 -9.58 -0.55 -2.41
C ALA A 11 -9.11 -0.39 -0.96
N PHE A 12 -8.44 -1.40 -0.40
CA PHE A 12 -7.89 -1.31 0.96
C PHE A 12 -6.79 -0.24 1.09
N ILE A 13 -5.87 -0.12 0.11
CA ILE A 13 -4.86 0.96 0.07
C ILE A 13 -5.55 2.32 0.11
N ALA A 14 -6.55 2.53 -0.75
CA ALA A 14 -7.27 3.79 -0.84
C ALA A 14 -7.99 4.12 0.47
N LEU A 15 -8.73 3.15 1.05
CA LEU A 15 -9.40 3.32 2.34
C LEU A 15 -8.42 3.63 3.46
N ALA A 16 -7.30 2.91 3.53
CA ALA A 16 -6.25 3.15 4.52
C ALA A 16 -5.72 4.58 4.42
N ALA A 17 -5.42 5.07 3.20
CA ALA A 17 -4.92 6.42 2.98
C ALA A 17 -5.96 7.51 3.32
N LEU A 18 -7.26 7.24 3.09
CA LEU A 18 -8.33 8.18 3.39
C LEU A 18 -8.49 8.46 4.88
N VAL A 19 -8.24 7.50 5.77
CA VAL A 19 -8.41 7.70 7.22
C VAL A 19 -7.61 8.91 7.77
N PRO A 20 -6.27 8.97 7.63
CA PRO A 20 -5.51 10.12 8.14
C PRO A 20 -5.77 11.41 7.35
N LEU A 21 -6.10 11.33 6.06
CA LEU A 21 -6.41 12.50 5.23
C LEU A 21 -7.73 13.15 5.65
N THR A 22 -8.81 12.36 5.73
CA THR A 22 -10.13 12.83 6.16
C THR A 22 -10.11 13.36 7.59
N TYR A 23 -9.39 12.68 8.51
CA TYR A 23 -9.19 13.19 9.86
C TYR A 23 -8.50 14.56 9.84
N ARG A 24 -7.45 14.72 9.04
CA ARG A 24 -6.71 15.99 8.94
C ARG A 24 -7.57 17.11 8.35
N LEU A 25 -8.38 16.81 7.35
CA LEU A 25 -9.28 17.78 6.73
C LEU A 25 -10.35 18.27 7.74
N ARG A 26 -10.95 17.35 8.49
CA ARG A 26 -12.00 17.67 9.46
C ARG A 26 -11.46 18.35 10.73
N ALA A 27 -10.40 17.80 11.31
CA ALA A 27 -9.86 18.27 12.59
C ALA A 27 -8.80 19.36 12.45
N LYS A 28 -8.36 19.69 11.22
CA LYS A 28 -7.26 20.63 10.89
C LYS A 28 -5.93 20.31 11.60
N ARG A 29 -5.79 19.12 12.19
CA ARG A 29 -4.62 18.64 12.95
C ARG A 29 -4.35 17.17 12.65
N ARG A 30 -3.18 16.69 13.06
CA ARG A 30 -2.82 15.27 12.92
C ARG A 30 -3.40 14.45 14.07
N ALA A 31 -3.81 13.22 13.79
CA ALA A 31 -4.29 12.29 14.79
C ALA A 31 -3.17 11.87 15.76
N ALA A 32 -3.50 11.78 17.05
CA ALA A 32 -2.59 11.29 18.08
C ALA A 32 -2.32 9.77 17.89
N PRO A 33 -1.12 9.26 18.24
CA PRO A 33 -0.75 7.86 17.99
C PRO A 33 -1.70 6.81 18.60
N GLY A 34 -2.32 7.11 19.74
CA GLY A 34 -3.27 6.21 20.42
C GLY A 34 -4.74 6.35 19.97
N SER A 35 -5.03 7.28 19.06
CA SER A 35 -6.41 7.61 18.69
C SER A 35 -7.09 6.50 17.88
N THR A 36 -8.43 6.45 17.92
CA THR A 36 -9.26 5.55 17.12
C THR A 36 -8.94 5.65 15.62
N ALA A 37 -8.71 6.86 15.11
CA ALA A 37 -8.35 7.08 13.70
C ALA A 37 -7.03 6.40 13.33
N ILE A 38 -5.99 6.49 14.17
CA ILE A 38 -4.73 5.77 13.90
C ILE A 38 -4.91 4.26 13.98
N ARG A 39 -5.72 3.76 14.94
CA ARG A 39 -6.03 2.31 15.01
C ARG A 39 -6.73 1.82 13.75
N ALA A 40 -7.72 2.57 13.24
CA ALA A 40 -8.42 2.24 12.00
C ALA A 40 -7.48 2.24 10.79
N HIS A 41 -6.63 3.27 10.65
CA HIS A 41 -5.62 3.32 9.58
C HIS A 41 -4.67 2.12 9.63
N VAL A 42 -4.22 1.73 10.81
CA VAL A 42 -3.31 0.58 10.99
C VAL A 42 -4.02 -0.74 10.67
N ALA A 43 -5.26 -0.92 11.11
CA ALA A 43 -6.05 -2.11 10.80
C ALA A 43 -6.27 -2.25 9.29
N LEU A 44 -6.63 -1.16 8.61
CA LEU A 44 -6.76 -1.12 7.15
C LEU A 44 -5.43 -1.36 6.45
N GLY A 45 -4.32 -0.83 6.97
CA GLY A 45 -2.96 -1.09 6.45
C GLY A 45 -2.54 -2.55 6.61
N ALA A 46 -2.93 -3.22 7.68
CA ALA A 46 -2.72 -4.66 7.87
C ALA A 46 -3.57 -5.47 6.86
N ALA A 47 -4.86 -5.15 6.73
CA ALA A 47 -5.74 -5.76 5.74
C ALA A 47 -5.21 -5.56 4.30
N THR A 48 -4.69 -4.36 4.01
CA THR A 48 -4.02 -4.04 2.76
C THR A 48 -2.81 -4.95 2.50
N SER A 49 -1.97 -5.16 3.51
CA SER A 49 -0.77 -6.01 3.39
C SER A 49 -1.15 -7.47 3.13
N ILE A 50 -2.20 -7.96 3.80
CA ILE A 50 -2.74 -9.31 3.57
C ILE A 50 -3.32 -9.42 2.15
N ALA A 51 -4.14 -8.46 1.72
CA ALA A 51 -4.73 -8.45 0.39
C ALA A 51 -3.66 -8.38 -0.71
N ALA A 52 -2.62 -7.56 -0.53
CA ALA A 52 -1.48 -7.49 -1.45
C ALA A 52 -0.70 -8.81 -1.50
N PHE A 53 -0.48 -9.47 -0.35
CA PHE A 53 0.15 -10.79 -0.31
C PHE A 53 -0.68 -11.84 -1.03
N VAL A 54 -1.99 -11.90 -0.75
CA VAL A 54 -2.92 -12.81 -1.44
C VAL A 54 -2.92 -12.54 -2.94
N HIS A 55 -2.91 -11.27 -3.36
CA HIS A 55 -2.80 -10.90 -4.76
C HIS A 55 -1.51 -11.44 -5.39
N THR A 56 -0.34 -11.21 -4.76
CA THR A 56 0.96 -11.73 -5.22
C THR A 56 0.95 -13.25 -5.35
N VAL A 57 0.44 -13.98 -4.35
CA VAL A 57 0.38 -15.46 -4.41
C VAL A 57 -0.62 -15.92 -5.47
N SER A 58 -1.75 -15.24 -5.63
CA SER A 58 -2.76 -15.59 -6.64
C SER A 58 -2.27 -15.45 -8.09
N MET A 59 -1.19 -14.69 -8.32
CA MET A 59 -0.53 -14.58 -9.62
C MET A 59 0.28 -15.82 -10.02
N LEU A 60 0.70 -16.66 -9.06
CA LEU A 60 1.59 -17.79 -9.35
C LEU A 60 0.97 -18.78 -10.34
N GLY A 61 -0.35 -19.00 -10.26
CA GLY A 61 -1.09 -19.85 -11.22
C GLY A 61 -1.25 -19.23 -12.61
N ASP A 62 -1.08 -17.91 -12.72
CA ASP A 62 -1.27 -17.14 -13.95
C ASP A 62 0.06 -16.77 -14.64
N LEU A 63 1.21 -17.24 -14.13
CA LEU A 63 2.55 -16.93 -14.67
C LEU A 63 2.76 -17.33 -16.14
N GLY A 64 1.95 -18.25 -16.66
CA GLY A 64 1.96 -18.67 -18.08
C GLY A 64 0.86 -18.06 -18.94
N ALA A 65 -0.01 -17.21 -18.38
CA ALA A 65 -1.12 -16.62 -19.12
C ALA A 65 -0.62 -15.59 -20.16
N PRO A 66 -1.28 -15.46 -21.33
CA PRO A 66 -0.84 -14.56 -22.40
C PRO A 66 -0.56 -13.12 -21.94
N GLY A 67 -1.36 -12.58 -21.01
CA GLY A 67 -1.15 -11.25 -20.43
C GLY A 67 0.05 -11.14 -19.48
N ALA A 68 0.39 -12.21 -18.77
CA ALA A 68 1.58 -12.25 -17.92
C ALA A 68 2.86 -12.34 -18.78
N VAL A 69 2.80 -13.10 -19.86
CA VAL A 69 3.90 -13.26 -20.82
C VAL A 69 4.08 -12.01 -21.69
N SER A 70 3.00 -11.39 -22.16
CA SER A 70 3.04 -10.20 -23.03
C SER A 70 3.45 -8.91 -22.31
N GLY A 71 3.09 -8.77 -21.02
CA GLY A 71 3.52 -7.66 -20.17
C GLY A 71 4.98 -7.75 -19.71
N GLY A 72 5.53 -8.97 -19.66
CA GLY A 72 6.92 -9.25 -19.34
C GLY A 72 7.39 -8.64 -18.02
N ALA A 73 8.70 -8.40 -17.90
CA ALA A 73 9.29 -7.81 -16.70
C ALA A 73 8.75 -6.41 -16.36
N LEU A 74 8.21 -5.68 -17.34
CA LEU A 74 7.74 -4.29 -17.18
C LEU A 74 6.38 -4.19 -16.49
N SER A 75 5.51 -5.20 -16.62
CA SER A 75 4.30 -5.29 -15.80
C SER A 75 4.61 -5.84 -14.42
N PHE A 76 5.50 -6.83 -14.31
CA PHE A 76 5.81 -7.50 -13.04
C PHE A 76 6.62 -6.64 -12.06
N ALA A 77 7.70 -5.98 -12.52
CA ALA A 77 8.65 -5.29 -11.65
C ALA A 77 8.02 -4.15 -10.82
N PRO A 78 7.12 -3.29 -11.36
CA PRO A 78 6.45 -2.28 -10.55
C PRO A 78 5.55 -2.89 -9.47
N GLY A 79 4.87 -4.01 -9.76
CA GLY A 79 4.05 -4.73 -8.79
C GLY A 79 4.88 -5.31 -7.64
N ALA A 80 6.00 -5.95 -7.96
CA ALA A 80 6.95 -6.47 -6.98
C ALA A 80 7.53 -5.34 -6.11
N LEU A 81 7.95 -4.23 -6.72
CA LEU A 81 8.43 -3.05 -6.01
C LEU A 81 7.36 -2.51 -5.06
N ALA A 82 6.12 -2.36 -5.52
CA ALA A 82 5.00 -1.90 -4.69
C ALA A 82 4.80 -2.80 -3.46
N PHE A 83 4.85 -4.13 -3.65
CA PHE A 83 4.71 -5.10 -2.57
C PHE A 83 5.82 -4.95 -1.50
N PHE A 84 7.10 -4.91 -1.89
CA PHE A 84 8.19 -4.76 -0.93
C PHE A 84 8.16 -3.41 -0.21
N VAL A 85 7.85 -2.33 -0.93
CA VAL A 85 7.74 -1.00 -0.34
C VAL A 85 6.53 -0.93 0.61
N LEU A 86 5.42 -1.64 0.31
CA LEU A 86 4.28 -1.77 1.22
C LEU A 86 4.67 -2.44 2.54
N MET A 87 5.46 -3.51 2.50
CA MET A 87 5.95 -4.16 3.73
C MET A 87 6.83 -3.21 4.56
N ALA A 88 7.73 -2.47 3.90
CA ALA A 88 8.53 -1.43 4.57
C ALA A 88 7.65 -0.31 5.14
N HIS A 89 6.64 0.13 4.39
CA HIS A 89 5.69 1.17 4.80
C HIS A 89 4.92 0.77 6.06
N SER A 90 4.43 -0.48 6.12
CA SER A 90 3.76 -1.05 7.29
C SER A 90 4.68 -1.08 8.51
N GLY A 91 5.95 -1.51 8.33
CA GLY A 91 6.95 -1.50 9.41
C GLY A 91 7.19 -0.10 9.99
N VAL A 92 7.36 0.92 9.13
CA VAL A 92 7.51 2.32 9.56
C VAL A 92 6.24 2.84 10.23
N GLY A 93 5.06 2.47 9.72
CA GLY A 93 3.76 2.83 10.27
C GLY A 93 3.57 2.33 11.70
N LEU A 94 3.99 1.08 11.97
CA LEU A 94 3.95 0.51 13.33
C LEU A 94 4.90 1.24 14.28
N GLN A 95 6.11 1.62 13.83
CA GLN A 95 7.02 2.43 14.63
C GLN A 95 6.41 3.80 15.00
N LEU A 96 5.66 4.42 14.08
CA LEU A 96 4.97 5.69 14.32
C LEU A 96 3.87 5.62 15.38
N ARG A 97 3.43 4.43 15.80
CA ARG A 97 2.48 4.27 16.91
C ARG A 97 3.12 4.44 18.28
N ARG A 98 4.43 4.22 18.41
CA ARG A 98 5.15 4.34 19.67
C ARG A 98 5.10 5.78 20.18
N PRO A 99 4.61 6.06 21.40
CA PRO A 99 4.46 7.43 21.90
C PRO A 99 5.81 8.13 22.11
N ASP A 100 6.82 7.38 22.56
CA ASP A 100 8.20 7.74 22.91
C ASP A 100 9.14 7.95 21.70
N LEU A 101 8.62 7.87 20.48
CA LEU A 101 9.43 7.95 19.27
C LEU A 101 10.07 9.34 19.09
N ARG A 102 11.39 9.43 19.33
CA ARG A 102 12.20 10.67 19.21
C ARG A 102 12.18 11.26 17.80
N ASP A 103 12.52 10.47 16.77
CA ASP A 103 12.63 10.96 15.38
C ASP A 103 11.31 10.89 14.59
N ARG A 104 10.19 11.20 15.25
CA ARG A 104 8.85 11.10 14.65
C ARG A 104 8.72 11.91 13.35
N PRO A 105 9.19 13.17 13.22
CA PRO A 105 9.06 13.92 11.98
C PRO A 105 9.74 13.24 10.78
N LYS A 106 10.96 12.73 10.98
CA LYS A 106 11.73 12.02 9.93
C LYS A 106 11.03 10.74 9.51
N LYS A 107 10.58 9.91 10.46
CA LYS A 107 9.83 8.68 10.15
C LYS A 107 8.49 8.95 9.48
N ARG A 108 7.80 10.04 9.84
CA ARG A 108 6.57 10.46 9.13
C ARG A 108 6.84 10.86 7.69
N ARG A 109 7.92 11.61 7.42
CA ARG A 109 8.32 11.95 6.05
C ARG A 109 8.62 10.68 5.26
N PHE A 110 9.41 9.78 5.82
CA PHE A 110 9.75 8.50 5.18
C PHE A 110 8.50 7.64 4.91
N HIS A 111 7.58 7.55 5.86
CA HIS A 111 6.30 6.86 5.67
C HIS A 111 5.43 7.49 4.56
N GLY A 112 5.46 8.81 4.44
CA GLY A 112 4.82 9.53 3.32
C GLY A 112 5.50 9.25 1.98
N ILE A 113 6.83 9.23 1.93
CA ILE A 113 7.59 8.88 0.73
C ILE A 113 7.23 7.47 0.26
N THR A 114 7.26 6.47 1.16
CA THR A 114 6.91 5.10 0.79
C THR A 114 5.46 4.98 0.32
N ALA A 115 4.52 5.72 0.91
CA ALA A 115 3.13 5.77 0.43
C ALA A 115 3.03 6.28 -1.02
N VAL A 116 3.74 7.37 -1.35
CA VAL A 116 3.80 7.92 -2.71
C VAL A 116 4.46 6.94 -3.67
N THR A 117 5.55 6.30 -3.27
CA THR A 117 6.23 5.27 -4.07
C THR A 117 5.31 4.09 -4.37
N ILE A 118 4.55 3.60 -3.38
CA ILE A 118 3.56 2.52 -3.58
C ILE A 118 2.51 2.97 -4.59
N ALA A 119 1.94 4.17 -4.42
CA ALA A 119 0.92 4.67 -5.34
C ALA A 119 1.44 4.73 -6.79
N LEU A 120 2.62 5.29 -7.01
CA LEU A 120 3.24 5.37 -8.34
C LEU A 120 3.53 3.98 -8.92
N ALA A 121 4.08 3.07 -8.12
CA ALA A 121 4.41 1.72 -8.55
C ALA A 121 3.16 0.89 -8.89
N VAL A 122 2.08 1.01 -8.11
CA VAL A 122 0.78 0.38 -8.40
C VAL A 122 0.14 0.97 -9.65
N THR A 123 0.15 2.30 -9.81
CA THR A 123 -0.36 2.93 -11.03
C THR A 123 0.41 2.45 -12.27
N LEU A 124 1.74 2.43 -12.20
CA LEU A 124 2.57 1.93 -13.29
C LEU A 124 2.30 0.45 -13.58
N HIS A 125 2.19 -0.39 -12.56
CA HIS A 125 1.84 -1.81 -12.69
C HIS A 125 0.52 -1.99 -13.46
N VAL A 126 -0.53 -1.28 -13.06
CA VAL A 126 -1.86 -1.37 -13.70
C VAL A 126 -1.84 -0.83 -15.13
N VAL A 127 -1.16 0.29 -15.38
CA VAL A 127 -1.03 0.87 -16.73
C VAL A 127 -0.30 -0.09 -17.66
N MET A 128 0.81 -0.67 -17.21
CA MET A 128 1.60 -1.61 -18.02
C MET A 128 0.85 -2.93 -18.29
N LEU A 129 -0.03 -3.35 -17.38
CA LEU A 129 -0.93 -4.48 -17.60
C LEU A 129 -2.05 -4.18 -18.62
N ARG A 130 -2.41 -2.91 -18.84
CA ARG A 130 -3.52 -2.50 -19.72
C ARG A 130 -3.08 -1.94 -21.07
N ALA A 131 -1.84 -1.50 -21.18
CA ALA A 131 -1.29 -0.93 -22.41
C ALA A 131 -0.96 -2.00 -23.49
N ARG A 132 -1.26 -3.28 -23.21
CA ARG A 132 -1.01 -4.44 -24.06
C ARG A 132 -2.19 -5.42 -23.93
#